data_AF-A0A5E4K190-F1
#
_entry.id   AF-A0A5E4K190-F1
#
_cell.length_a   1.000
_cell.length_b   1.000
_cell.length_c   1.000
_cell.angle_alpha   90.00
_cell.angle_beta   90.00
_cell.angle_gamma   90.00
#
_symmetry.space_group_name_H-M   'P 1'
#
loop_
_entity.id
_entity.type
_entity.pdbx_description
1 polymer ?
#
loop_
_entity_poly.entity_id
_entity_poly.type
_entity_poly.pdbx_seq_one_letter_code
_entity_poly.pdbx_strand_id
1 'polypeptide(L)'
;MNKKISKLIKKISLVIAVTLIVAFLMMMVGNKIRANIIKEHQESQAYQEWLDENCKCLNRERIMCPSGFELKNQTCVNEVAKLYTNKLLACSEFNCSGEIKLWNNETGKWK
;
A
#
# COMPACT_ATOMS: atom_id res chain seq x y z
N MET A 1 5.51 -28.99 48.40
CA MET A 1 6.05 -28.51 47.10
C MET A 1 7.52 -28.12 47.27
N ASN A 2 8.42 -28.70 46.48
CA ASN A 2 9.87 -28.64 46.72
C ASN A 2 10.42 -27.22 46.43
N LYS A 3 11.15 -26.60 47.38
CA LYS A 3 11.61 -25.18 47.29
C LYS A 3 12.43 -24.88 46.02
N LYS A 4 13.13 -25.88 45.47
CA LYS A 4 13.86 -25.79 44.19
C LYS A 4 12.92 -25.66 42.97
N ILE A 5 11.82 -26.41 42.95
CA ILE A 5 10.84 -26.43 41.85
C ILE A 5 10.10 -25.09 41.77
N SER A 6 9.73 -24.51 42.91
CA SER A 6 9.10 -23.18 42.97
C SER A 6 9.98 -22.07 42.38
N LYS A 7 11.30 -22.09 42.62
CA LYS A 7 12.24 -21.13 42.03
C LYS A 7 12.40 -21.30 40.52
N LEU A 8 12.37 -22.54 40.03
CA LEU A 8 12.46 -22.82 38.59
C LEU A 8 11.20 -22.37 37.83
N ILE A 9 10.01 -22.63 38.37
CA ILE A 9 8.73 -22.20 37.78
C ILE A 9 8.66 -20.67 37.68
N LYS A 10 9.13 -19.94 38.70
CA LYS A 10 9.19 -18.47 38.67
C LYS A 10 10.11 -17.93 37.57
N LYS A 11 11.26 -18.57 37.33
CA LYS A 11 12.19 -18.17 36.26
C LYS A 11 11.60 -18.43 34.87
N ILE A 12 10.98 -19.60 34.67
CA ILE A 12 10.34 -19.96 33.41
C ILE A 12 9.16 -19.03 33.10
N SER A 13 8.32 -18.74 34.11
CA SER A 13 7.21 -17.78 34.01
C SER A 13 7.69 -16.39 33.59
N LEU A 14 8.81 -15.92 34.14
CA LEU A 14 9.37 -14.62 33.80
C LEU A 14 9.85 -14.59 32.33
N VAL A 15 10.53 -15.64 31.88
CA VAL A 15 10.99 -15.73 30.48
C VAL A 15 9.81 -15.72 29.52
N ILE A 16 8.77 -16.51 29.79
CA ILE A 16 7.55 -16.57 28.95
C ILE A 16 6.84 -15.21 28.90
N ALA A 17 6.74 -14.50 30.03
CA ALA A 17 6.13 -13.18 30.08
C ALA A 17 6.90 -12.18 29.21
N VAL A 18 8.24 -12.20 29.26
CA VAL A 18 9.08 -11.32 28.44
C VAL A 18 8.93 -11.65 26.95
N THR A 19 8.93 -12.93 26.55
CA THR A 19 8.73 -13.29 25.13
C THR A 19 7.37 -12.87 24.60
N LEU A 20 6.30 -13.01 25.40
CA LEU A 20 4.96 -12.55 25.01
C LEU A 20 4.90 -11.04 24.80
N ILE A 21 5.55 -10.25 25.67
CA ILE A 21 5.62 -8.79 25.53
C ILE A 21 6.36 -8.41 24.25
N VAL A 22 7.50 -9.04 23.96
CA VAL A 22 8.28 -8.77 22.74
C VAL A 22 7.50 -9.12 21.48
N ALA A 23 6.82 -10.27 21.46
CA ALA A 23 5.99 -10.68 20.33
C ALA A 23 4.83 -9.70 20.07
N PHE A 24 4.18 -9.21 21.12
CA PHE A 24 3.11 -8.23 21.02
C PHE A 24 3.59 -6.89 20.44
N LEU A 25 4.76 -6.42 20.88
CA LEU A 25 5.36 -5.18 20.35
C LEU A 25 5.69 -5.31 18.85
N MET A 26 6.23 -6.47 18.42
CA MET A 26 6.52 -6.72 17.00
C MET A 26 5.26 -6.71 16.13
N MET A 27 4.14 -7.29 16.60
CA MET A 27 2.86 -7.26 15.88
C MET A 27 2.31 -5.83 15.70
N MET A 28 2.42 -4.97 16.72
CA MET A 28 1.95 -3.58 16.66
C MET A 28 2.70 -2.74 15.62
N VAL A 29 4.02 -2.94 15.48
CA VAL A 29 4.84 -2.24 14.48
C VAL A 29 4.47 -2.69 13.06
N GLY A 30 4.27 -3.99 12.84
CA GLY A 30 3.90 -4.55 11.54
C GLY A 30 2.57 -3.99 11.00
N ASN A 31 1.57 -3.79 11.87
CA ASN A 31 0.27 -3.26 11.46
C ASN A 31 0.33 -1.79 11.02
N LYS A 32 1.16 -0.96 11.68
CA LYS A 32 1.31 0.46 11.30
C LYS A 32 1.97 0.63 9.94
N ILE A 33 3.02 -0.16 9.65
CA ILE A 33 3.73 -0.10 8.37
C ILE A 33 2.79 -0.49 7.22
N ARG A 34 2.02 -1.57 7.39
CA ARG A 34 1.06 -2.03 6.36
C ARG A 34 -0.02 -1.00 6.08
N ALA A 35 -0.58 -0.38 7.11
CA ALA A 35 -1.62 0.64 6.93
C ALA A 35 -1.10 1.87 6.16
N ASN A 36 0.14 2.28 6.41
CA ASN A 36 0.73 3.44 5.73
C ASN A 36 1.00 3.17 4.24
N ILE A 37 1.53 1.99 3.92
CA ILE A 37 1.79 1.57 2.53
C ILE A 37 0.48 1.42 1.75
N ILE A 38 -0.57 0.85 2.36
CA ILE A 38 -1.89 0.69 1.71
C ILE A 38 -2.50 2.06 1.41
N LYS A 39 -2.41 3.02 2.34
CA LYS A 39 -2.94 4.37 2.16
C LYS A 39 -2.23 5.10 1.01
N GLU A 40 -0.90 5.08 0.99
CA GLU A 40 -0.10 5.71 -0.05
C GLU A 40 -0.39 5.08 -1.43
N HIS A 41 -0.58 3.76 -1.49
CA HIS A 41 -0.94 3.09 -2.73
C HIS A 41 -2.34 3.47 -3.22
N GLN A 42 -3.34 3.56 -2.33
CA GLN A 42 -4.70 3.97 -2.69
C GLN A 42 -4.75 5.42 -3.18
N GLU A 43 -4.03 6.34 -2.53
CA GLU A 43 -3.95 7.74 -2.97
C GLU A 43 -3.27 7.85 -4.34
N SER A 44 -2.23 7.04 -4.60
CA SER A 44 -1.56 7.02 -5.90
C SER A 44 -2.45 6.49 -7.03
N GLN A 45 -3.30 5.49 -6.75
CA GLN A 45 -4.24 4.93 -7.72
C GLN A 45 -5.36 5.90 -8.08
N ALA A 46 -6.00 6.49 -7.06
CA ALA A 46 -7.07 7.46 -7.26
C ALA A 46 -6.57 8.69 -8.04
N TYR A 47 -5.32 9.10 -7.79
CA TYR A 47 -4.70 10.20 -8.53
C TYR A 47 -4.48 9.86 -10.01
N GLN A 48 -4.04 8.63 -10.33
CA GLN A 48 -3.88 8.20 -11.72
C GLN A 48 -5.21 8.09 -12.46
N GLU A 49 -6.25 7.55 -11.82
CA GLU A 49 -7.59 7.52 -12.40
C GLU A 49 -8.12 8.94 -12.66
N TRP A 50 -7.91 9.86 -11.72
CA TRP A 50 -8.30 11.25 -11.89
C TRP A 50 -7.58 11.92 -13.07
N LEU A 51 -6.27 11.68 -13.24
CA LEU A 51 -5.49 12.22 -14.36
C LEU A 51 -6.01 11.73 -15.72
N ASP A 52 -6.35 10.46 -15.84
CA ASP A 52 -6.91 9.89 -17.07
C ASP A 52 -8.27 10.49 -17.44
N GLU A 53 -9.11 10.83 -16.44
CA GLU A 53 -10.45 11.40 -16.66
C GLU A 53 -10.45 12.91 -16.87
N ASN A 54 -9.55 13.63 -16.19
CA ASN A 54 -9.62 15.09 -16.06
C ASN A 54 -8.51 15.82 -16.83
N CYS A 55 -7.45 15.12 -17.24
CA CYS A 55 -6.33 15.74 -17.92
C CYS A 55 -6.14 15.20 -19.33
N LYS A 56 -5.69 16.09 -20.23
CA LYS A 56 -5.34 15.69 -21.59
C LYS A 56 -3.93 15.14 -21.59
N CYS A 57 -3.76 13.89 -22.02
CA CYS A 57 -2.44 13.35 -22.24
C CYS A 57 -1.71 14.12 -23.35
N LEU A 58 -0.57 14.74 -23.03
CA LEU A 58 0.29 15.45 -23.98
C LEU A 58 1.31 14.54 -24.61
N ASN A 59 1.94 13.69 -23.80
CA ASN A 59 3.05 12.88 -24.25
C ASN A 59 2.89 11.43 -23.80
N ARG A 60 3.19 10.51 -24.72
CA ARG A 60 3.07 9.07 -24.51
C ARG A 60 4.41 8.37 -24.67
N GLU A 61 5.40 8.75 -23.86
CA GLU A 61 6.76 8.22 -23.97
C GLU A 61 7.01 6.98 -23.10
N ARG A 62 6.15 6.69 -22.12
CA ARG A 62 6.34 5.56 -21.21
C ARG A 62 5.14 4.62 -21.22
N ILE A 63 5.39 3.39 -21.66
CA ILE A 63 4.47 2.27 -21.49
C ILE A 63 4.44 1.93 -20.00
N MET A 64 3.36 2.33 -19.32
CA MET A 64 3.07 1.92 -17.95
C MET A 64 1.89 0.95 -17.93
N CYS A 65 1.85 0.10 -16.90
CA CYS A 65 0.74 -0.79 -16.66
C CYS A 65 -0.21 -0.22 -15.61
N PRO A 66 -1.51 -0.55 -15.66
CA PRO A 66 -2.45 -0.26 -14.60
C PRO A 66 -1.93 -0.78 -13.26
N SER A 67 -2.28 -0.09 -12.17
CA SER A 67 -1.79 -0.46 -10.85
C SER A 67 -2.09 -1.91 -10.50
N GLY A 68 -1.09 -2.58 -9.91
CA GLY A 68 -1.14 -4.02 -9.65
C GLY A 68 -0.78 -4.90 -10.85
N PHE A 69 -0.47 -4.33 -12.01
CA PHE A 69 0.05 -5.05 -13.16
C PHE A 69 1.51 -4.65 -13.45
N GLU A 70 2.31 -5.62 -13.85
CA GLU A 70 3.70 -5.44 -14.28
C GLU A 70 3.80 -5.63 -15.80
N LEU A 71 4.67 -4.86 -16.46
CA LEU A 71 4.89 -4.98 -17.89
C LEU A 71 5.76 -6.21 -18.18
N LYS A 72 5.20 -7.23 -18.84
CA LYS A 72 5.92 -8.39 -19.36
C LYS A 72 5.63 -8.55 -20.85
N ASN A 73 6.66 -8.49 -21.70
CA ASN A 73 6.55 -8.69 -23.15
C ASN A 73 5.45 -7.83 -23.81
N GLN A 74 5.39 -6.53 -23.48
CA GLN A 74 4.36 -5.58 -23.95
C GLN A 74 2.93 -5.85 -23.48
N THR A 75 2.74 -6.78 -22.55
CA THR A 75 1.45 -7.08 -21.91
C THR A 75 1.54 -6.77 -20.43
N CYS A 76 0.48 -6.19 -19.87
CA CYS A 76 0.39 -5.95 -18.45
C CYS A 76 -0.15 -7.19 -17.75
N VAL A 77 0.60 -7.71 -16.78
CA VAL A 77 0.30 -8.97 -16.10
C VAL A 77 0.22 -8.73 -14.59
N ASN A 78 -0.85 -9.20 -13.97
CA ASN A 78 -0.97 -9.32 -12.53
C ASN A 78 -0.84 -10.80 -12.16
N GLU A 79 0.36 -11.21 -11.74
CA GLU A 79 0.64 -12.63 -11.42
C GLU A 79 -0.10 -13.11 -10.17
N VAL A 80 -0.38 -12.21 -9.23
CA VAL A 80 -1.08 -12.52 -7.98
C VAL A 80 -2.55 -12.86 -8.25
N ALA A 81 -3.20 -12.06 -9.10
CA ALA A 81 -4.60 -12.23 -9.49
C ALA A 81 -4.79 -13.13 -10.73
N LYS A 82 -3.70 -13.56 -11.40
CA LYS A 82 -3.71 -14.27 -12.68
C LYS A 82 -4.52 -13.56 -13.77
N LEU A 83 -4.41 -12.23 -13.82
CA LEU A 83 -5.08 -11.38 -14.80
C LEU A 83 -4.08 -10.82 -15.81
N TYR A 84 -4.54 -10.61 -17.03
CA TYR A 84 -3.75 -10.03 -18.13
C TYR A 84 -4.55 -8.91 -18.78
N THR A 85 -3.87 -7.84 -19.17
CA THR A 85 -4.49 -6.76 -19.93
C THR A 85 -3.52 -6.19 -20.97
N ASN A 86 -4.07 -5.84 -22.13
CA ASN A 86 -3.35 -5.11 -23.17
C ASN A 86 -3.54 -3.59 -23.00
N LYS A 87 -4.22 -3.15 -21.92
CA LYS A 87 -4.37 -1.74 -21.57
C LYS A 87 -3.02 -1.22 -21.06
N LEU A 88 -2.30 -0.52 -21.92
CA LEU A 88 -1.09 0.21 -21.58
C LEU A 88 -1.48 1.65 -21.22
N LEU A 89 -1.17 2.07 -19.99
CA LEU A 89 -1.22 3.48 -19.58
C LEU A 89 0.01 4.15 -20.20
N ALA A 90 -0.18 4.80 -21.33
CA ALA A 90 0.95 5.31 -22.11
C ALA A 90 1.36 6.73 -21.71
N CYS A 91 0.63 7.42 -20.84
CA CYS A 91 0.82 8.85 -20.65
C CYS A 91 1.94 9.18 -19.67
N SER A 92 2.98 9.87 -20.15
CA SER A 92 4.09 10.37 -19.34
C SER A 92 3.93 11.84 -18.94
N GLU A 93 3.07 12.58 -19.64
CA GLU A 93 2.84 14.00 -19.40
C GLU A 93 1.37 14.36 -19.61
N PHE A 94 0.77 14.97 -18.60
CA PHE A 94 -0.62 15.41 -18.62
C PHE A 94 -0.70 16.93 -18.64
N ASN A 95 -1.55 17.46 -19.52
CA ASN A 95 -2.02 18.82 -19.46
C ASN A 95 -3.34 18.86 -18.71
N CYS A 96 -3.25 19.34 -17.48
CA CYS A 96 -4.37 19.60 -16.60
C CYS A 96 -4.65 21.12 -16.56
N SER A 97 -4.64 21.84 -17.69
CA SER A 97 -4.92 23.31 -17.75
C SER A 97 -6.33 23.71 -17.27
N GLY A 98 -7.15 22.78 -16.79
CA GLY A 98 -8.33 23.07 -15.97
C GLY A 98 -7.97 22.98 -14.49
N GLU A 99 -8.50 23.89 -13.66
CA GLU A 99 -8.22 23.97 -12.22
C GLU A 99 -8.08 22.58 -11.57
N ILE A 100 -6.90 22.29 -11.03
CA ILE A 100 -6.66 21.07 -10.24
C ILE A 100 -7.54 21.19 -9.00
N LYS A 101 -8.65 20.46 -8.98
CA LYS A 101 -9.50 20.42 -7.81
C LYS A 101 -8.92 19.43 -6.81
N LEU A 102 -8.54 19.90 -5.64
CA LEU A 102 -8.11 19.05 -4.54
C LEU A 102 -9.34 18.57 -3.78
N TRP A 103 -9.39 17.28 -3.49
CA TRP A 103 -10.43 16.73 -2.61
C TRP A 103 -10.23 17.23 -1.19
N ASN A 104 -11.18 18.02 -0.69
CA ASN A 104 -11.15 18.53 0.67
C ASN A 104 -11.90 17.57 1.61
N ASN A 105 -11.15 16.82 2.42
CA ASN A 105 -11.69 15.81 3.36
C ASN A 105 -12.61 16.39 4.44
N GLU A 106 -12.50 17.67 4.77
CA GLU A 106 -13.33 18.32 5.78
C GLU A 106 -14.72 18.69 5.24
N THR A 107 -14.79 18.98 3.94
CA THR A 107 -16.03 19.43 3.27
C THR A 107 -16.66 18.38 2.37
N GLY A 108 -15.96 17.29 2.05
CA GLY A 108 -16.42 16.23 1.16
C GLY A 108 -16.67 16.71 -0.27
N LYS A 109 -15.88 17.69 -0.74
CA LYS A 109 -16.03 18.30 -2.08
C LYS A 109 -14.68 18.52 -2.75
N TRP A 110 -14.67 18.45 -4.08
CA TRP A 110 -13.56 18.85 -4.95
C TRP A 110 -13.48 20.38 -5.02
N LYS A 111 -12.33 20.97 -4.68
CA LYS A 111 -12.07 22.42 -4.71
C LYS A 111 -10.90 22.77 -5.60
#